data_AF-L8FRD1-F1
#
_entry.id   AF-L8FRD1-F1
#
_cell.length_a   1.000
_cell.length_b   1.000
_cell.length_c   1.000
_cell.angle_alpha   90.00
_cell.angle_beta   90.00
_cell.angle_gamma   90.00
#
_symmetry.space_group_name_H-M   'P 1'
#
loop_
_entity.id
_entity.type
_entity.pdbx_description
1 polymer ?
#
loop_
_entity_poly.entity_id
_entity_poly.type
_entity_poly.pdbx_seq_one_letter_code
_entity_poly.pdbx_strand_id
1 'polypeptide(L)'
;MRRAKSGTKALRDIRRQQLDTRLIIPKLSFQRLVRKIAQDFKSNLRFQQSAILALQKAAECFLIREFEMTNLLAIHAKRVTIQAKDMVLVRRLRDMMFNHGAVGL
;
A
#
# COMPACT_ATOMS: atom_id res chain seq x y z
N MET A 1 10.12 -29.35 18.53
CA MET A 1 9.91 -27.92 18.16
C MET A 1 8.50 -27.48 18.55
N ARG A 2 8.33 -26.45 19.39
CA ARG A 2 6.99 -25.93 19.75
C ARG A 2 6.47 -25.00 18.65
N ARG A 3 5.34 -25.34 18.04
CA ARG A 3 4.65 -24.49 17.05
C ARG A 3 3.97 -23.33 17.78
N ALA A 4 4.30 -22.10 17.42
CA ALA A 4 3.60 -20.92 17.96
C ALA A 4 2.12 -20.95 17.54
N LYS A 5 1.23 -20.43 18.40
CA LYS A 5 -0.20 -20.32 18.09
C LYS A 5 -0.41 -19.51 16.80
N SER A 6 -1.44 -19.87 16.04
CA SER A 6 -1.85 -19.08 14.87
C SER A 6 -2.07 -17.62 15.29
N GLY A 7 -1.55 -16.67 14.50
CA GLY A 7 -1.61 -15.24 14.79
C GLY A 7 -0.45 -14.67 15.63
N THR A 8 0.25 -15.45 16.46
CA THR A 8 1.38 -14.93 17.27
C THR A 8 2.54 -14.42 16.41
N LYS A 9 2.84 -15.11 15.30
CA LYS A 9 3.87 -14.68 14.35
C LYS A 9 3.44 -13.37 13.65
N ALA A 10 2.20 -13.31 13.17
CA ALA A 10 1.65 -12.13 12.50
C ALA A 10 1.68 -10.89 13.40
N LEU A 11 1.28 -11.01 14.68
CA LEU A 11 1.33 -9.91 15.64
C LEU A 11 2.75 -9.43 15.91
N ARG A 12 3.72 -10.35 15.98
CA ARG A 12 5.14 -10.00 16.13
C ARG A 12 5.65 -9.25 14.92
N ASP A 13 5.32 -9.72 13.71
CA ASP A 13 5.74 -9.09 12.46
C ASP A 13 5.12 -7.69 12.31
N ILE A 14 3.84 -7.52 12.64
CA ILE A 14 3.17 -6.20 12.65
C ILE A 14 3.89 -5.22 13.58
N ARG A 15 4.14 -5.62 14.84
CA ARG A 15 4.83 -4.75 15.81
C ARG A 15 6.23 -4.37 15.33
N ARG A 16 6.97 -5.33 14.79
CA ARG A 16 8.31 -5.09 14.25
C ARG A 16 8.28 -4.08 13.09
N GLN A 17 7.32 -4.22 12.17
CA GLN A 17 7.21 -3.32 11.02
C GLN A 17 6.76 -1.92 11.44
N GLN A 18 5.88 -1.79 12.44
CA GLN A 18 5.42 -0.49 12.94
C GLN A 18 6.49 0.29 13.71
N LEU A 19 7.49 -0.39 14.28
CA LEU A 19 8.61 0.24 14.97
C LEU A 19 9.72 0.72 14.03
N ASP A 20 9.74 0.22 12.80
CA ASP A 20 10.79 0.49 11.82
C ASP A 20 10.26 1.39 10.70
N THR A 21 11.16 2.15 10.08
CA THR A 21 10.84 3.00 8.91
C THR A 21 11.48 2.49 7.63
N ARG A 22 12.07 1.29 7.67
CA ARG A 22 12.63 0.61 6.50
C ARG A 22 11.54 0.31 5.46
N LEU A 23 11.87 0.57 4.21
CA LEU A 23 11.03 0.23 3.06
C LEU A 23 10.89 -1.29 2.93
N ILE A 24 9.66 -1.74 2.71
CA ILE A 24 9.28 -3.15 2.66
C ILE A 24 9.47 -3.72 1.25
N ILE A 25 9.23 -2.92 0.20
CA ILE A 25 9.35 -3.39 -1.18
C ILE A 25 10.83 -3.36 -1.59
N PRO A 26 11.37 -4.44 -2.21
CA PRO A 26 12.73 -4.43 -2.71
C PRO A 26 12.96 -3.31 -3.72
N LYS A 27 13.95 -2.44 -3.44
CA LYS A 27 14.24 -1.24 -4.24
C LYS A 27 14.43 -1.52 -5.74
N LEU A 28 15.13 -2.61 -6.08
CA LEU A 28 15.38 -2.97 -7.48
C LEU A 28 14.09 -3.35 -8.22
N SER A 29 13.21 -4.12 -7.58
CA SER A 29 11.92 -4.52 -8.14
C SER A 29 11.01 -3.30 -8.35
N PHE A 30 10.95 -2.41 -7.35
CA PHE A 30 10.19 -1.15 -7.46
C PHE A 30 10.73 -0.26 -8.58
N GLN A 31 12.06 -0.10 -8.66
CA GLN A 31 12.69 0.69 -9.71
C GLN A 31 12.38 0.14 -11.12
N ARG A 32 12.40 -1.19 -11.30
CA ARG A 32 12.05 -1.82 -12.58
C ARG A 32 10.58 -1.54 -12.95
N LEU A 33 9.67 -1.60 -11.98
CA LEU A 33 8.27 -1.29 -12.19
C LEU A 33 8.06 0.18 -12.60
N VAL A 34 8.69 1.13 -11.89
CA VAL A 34 8.61 2.56 -12.24
C VAL A 34 9.08 2.81 -13.66
N ARG A 35 10.22 2.22 -14.05
CA ARG A 35 10.75 2.38 -15.42
C ARG A 35 9.85 1.76 -16.47
N LYS A 36 9.27 0.58 -16.18
CA LYS A 36 8.31 -0.07 -17.09
C LYS A 36 7.11 0.82 -17.35
N ILE A 37 6.48 1.35 -16.29
CA ILE A 37 5.31 2.24 -16.41
C ILE A 37 5.68 3.52 -17.14
N ALA A 38 6.81 4.14 -16.79
CA ALA A 38 7.23 5.40 -17.40
C ALA A 38 7.54 5.30 -18.91
N GLN A 39 7.98 4.13 -19.37
CA GLN A 39 8.27 3.88 -20.78
C GLN A 39 7.02 4.02 -21.65
N ASP A 40 5.83 3.72 -21.10
CA ASP A 40 4.54 3.86 -21.80
C ASP A 40 4.17 5.34 -22.02
N PHE A 41 4.75 6.26 -21.24
CA PHE A 41 4.52 7.71 -21.36
C PHE A 41 5.58 8.42 -22.20
N LYS A 42 6.86 8.07 -21.99
CA LYS A 42 7.99 8.65 -22.73
C LYS A 42 9.18 7.70 -22.74
N SER A 43 9.67 7.41 -23.94
CA SER A 43 10.87 6.60 -24.13
C SER A 43 12.13 7.31 -23.63
N ASN A 44 13.12 6.53 -23.17
CA ASN A 44 14.46 6.99 -22.80
C ASN A 44 14.52 7.97 -21.61
N LEU A 45 13.56 7.90 -20.69
CA LEU A 45 13.58 8.67 -19.45
C LEU A 45 14.71 8.21 -18.51
N ARG A 46 15.48 9.18 -17.99
CA ARG A 46 16.44 8.98 -16.91
C ARG A 46 15.81 9.42 -15.58
N PHE A 47 15.99 8.60 -14.56
CA PHE A 47 15.49 8.87 -13.22
C PHE A 47 16.65 9.14 -12.27
N GLN A 48 16.56 10.21 -11.49
CA GLN A 48 17.43 10.43 -10.34
C GLN A 48 17.13 9.39 -9.27
N GLN A 49 18.14 8.99 -8.49
CA GLN A 49 17.97 8.03 -7.40
C GLN A 49 16.98 8.53 -6.34
N SER A 50 17.02 9.82 -6.01
CA SER A 50 16.09 10.46 -5.07
C SER A 50 14.64 10.44 -5.57
N ALA A 51 14.41 10.57 -6.88
CA ALA A 51 13.08 10.50 -7.47
C ALA A 51 12.47 9.10 -7.32
N ILE A 52 13.24 8.04 -7.59
CA ILE A 52 12.79 6.66 -7.36
C ILE A 52 12.49 6.43 -5.88
N LEU A 53 13.34 6.94 -4.98
CA LEU A 53 13.12 6.82 -3.54
C LEU A 53 11.85 7.55 -3.09
N ALA A 54 11.60 8.76 -3.61
CA ALA A 54 10.40 9.53 -3.29
C ALA A 54 9.13 8.80 -3.76
N LEU A 55 9.13 8.27 -4.99
CA LEU A 55 8.04 7.45 -5.50
C LEU A 55 7.81 6.21 -4.64
N GLN A 56 8.87 5.53 -4.21
CA GLN A 56 8.75 4.35 -3.36
C GLN A 56 8.16 4.69 -1.99
N LYS A 57 8.67 5.75 -1.34
CA LYS A 57 8.14 6.22 -0.05
C LYS A 57 6.67 6.59 -0.16
N ALA A 58 6.27 7.31 -1.20
CA ALA A 58 4.89 7.69 -1.43
C ALA A 58 3.99 6.47 -1.65
N ALA A 59 4.42 5.52 -2.49
CA ALA A 59 3.67 4.30 -2.79
C ALA A 59 3.48 3.41 -1.55
N GLU A 60 4.54 3.18 -0.77
CA GLU A 60 4.43 2.36 0.46
C GLU A 60 3.58 3.06 1.53
N CYS A 61 3.73 4.37 1.72
CA CYS A 61 2.87 5.14 2.64
C CYS A 61 1.40 5.05 2.24
N PHE A 62 1.10 5.20 0.94
CA PHE A 62 -0.25 5.04 0.42
C PHE A 62 -0.81 3.63 0.70
N LEU A 63 -0.04 2.58 0.42
CA LEU A 63 -0.46 1.21 0.68
C LEU A 63 -0.69 0.92 2.16
N ILE A 64 0.17 1.43 3.05
CA ILE A 64 -0.02 1.31 4.51
C ILE A 64 -1.36 1.92 4.91
N ARG A 65 -1.65 3.15 4.46
CA ARG A 65 -2.92 3.82 4.76
C ARG A 65 -4.13 3.08 4.19
N GLU A 66 -4.00 2.49 3.00
CA GLU A 66 -5.04 1.63 2.43
C GLU A 66 -5.30 0.38 3.27
N PHE A 67 -4.26 -0.28 3.76
CA PHE A 67 -4.40 -1.46 4.59
C PHE A 67 -4.97 -1.13 5.97
N GLU A 68 -4.67 0.03 6.54
CA GLU A 68 -5.30 0.51 7.77
C GLU A 68 -6.83 0.64 7.60
N MET A 69 -7.28 1.33 6.55
CA MET A 69 -8.71 1.48 6.23
C MET A 69 -9.37 0.13 5.93
N THR A 70 -8.71 -0.71 5.15
CA THR A 70 -9.19 -2.05 4.80
C THR A 70 -9.36 -2.91 6.06
N ASN A 71 -8.43 -2.82 7.00
CA ASN A 71 -8.49 -3.53 8.28
C ASN A 71 -9.67 -3.05 9.14
N LEU A 72 -9.92 -1.73 9.20
CA LEU A 72 -11.09 -1.18 9.90
C LEU A 72 -12.42 -1.72 9.33
N LEU A 73 -12.53 -1.85 7.99
CA LEU A 73 -13.71 -2.43 7.36
C LEU A 73 -13.88 -3.92 7.65
N ALA A 74 -12.79 -4.68 7.69
CA ALA A 74 -12.84 -6.09 8.08
C ALA A 74 -13.34 -6.24 9.53
N ILE A 75 -12.84 -5.40 10.45
CA ILE A 75 -13.28 -5.36 11.86
C ILE A 75 -14.76 -4.95 11.96
N HIS A 76 -15.18 -3.93 11.21
CA HIS A 76 -16.58 -3.50 11.14
C HIS A 76 -17.50 -4.65 10.71
N ALA A 77 -17.05 -5.48 9.76
CA ALA A 77 -17.73 -6.69 9.33
C ALA A 77 -17.50 -7.92 10.23
N LYS A 78 -17.00 -7.73 11.47
CA LYS A 78 -16.72 -8.77 12.47
C LYS A 78 -15.75 -9.86 12.00
N ARG A 79 -14.78 -9.51 11.14
CA ARG A 79 -13.73 -10.40 10.63
C ARG A 79 -12.35 -9.92 11.08
N VAL A 80 -11.40 -10.86 11.11
CA VAL A 80 -9.98 -10.60 11.37
C VAL A 80 -9.09 -10.79 10.12
N THR A 81 -9.71 -11.18 9.00
CA THR A 81 -9.04 -11.38 7.71
C THR A 81 -9.59 -10.36 6.72
N ILE A 82 -8.70 -9.50 6.22
CA ILE A 82 -9.01 -8.57 5.12
C ILE A 82 -9.28 -9.35 3.83
N GLN A 83 -10.22 -8.86 3.03
CA GLN A 83 -10.62 -9.46 1.76
C GLN A 83 -10.61 -8.41 0.65
N ALA A 84 -10.56 -8.85 -0.62
CA ALA A 84 -10.57 -7.94 -1.77
C ALA A 84 -11.79 -6.98 -1.76
N LYS A 85 -12.95 -7.46 -1.30
CA LYS A 85 -14.17 -6.64 -1.16
C LYS A 85 -14.00 -5.45 -0.21
N ASP A 86 -13.16 -5.60 0.82
CA ASP A 86 -12.87 -4.52 1.78
C ASP A 86 -12.06 -3.42 1.08
N MET A 87 -11.04 -3.80 0.31
CA MET A 87 -10.21 -2.84 -0.47
C MET A 87 -11.03 -2.12 -1.55
N VAL A 88 -11.91 -2.84 -2.24
CA VAL A 88 -12.82 -2.24 -3.24
C VAL A 88 -13.72 -1.20 -2.57
N LEU A 89 -14.22 -1.47 -1.37
CA LEU A 89 -15.04 -0.53 -0.62
C LEU A 89 -14.24 0.71 -0.18
N VAL A 90 -13.00 0.55 0.32
CA VAL A 90 -12.11 1.70 0.64
C VAL A 90 -11.95 2.61 -0.57
N ARG A 91 -11.65 2.02 -1.74
CA ARG A 91 -11.49 2.79 -2.98
C ARG A 91 -12.76 3.55 -3.36
N ARG A 92 -13.93 2.90 -3.31
CA ARG A 92 -15.21 3.55 -3.62
C ARG A 92 -15.52 4.69 -2.65
N LEU A 93 -15.27 4.51 -1.36
CA LEU A 93 -15.44 5.56 -0.35
C LEU A 93 -14.52 6.75 -0.61
N ARG A 94 -13.27 6.49 -0.96
CA ARG A 94 -12.34 7.55 -1.40
C ARG A 94 -12.89 8.29 -2.62
N ASP A 95 -13.29 7.57 -3.67
CA ASP A 95 -13.80 8.19 -4.89
C ASP A 95 -15.03 9.07 -4.60
N MET A 96 -15.93 8.64 -3.71
CA MET A 96 -17.04 9.47 -3.24
C MET A 96 -16.55 10.73 -2.50
N MET A 97 -15.62 10.59 -1.56
CA MET A 97 -15.16 11.71 -0.73
C MET A 97 -14.37 12.78 -1.51
N PHE A 98 -13.61 12.37 -2.52
CA PHE A 98 -12.69 13.28 -3.22
C PHE A 98 -13.13 13.65 -4.64
N ASN A 99 -14.00 12.85 -5.28
CA ASN A 99 -14.36 13.04 -6.69
C ASN A 99 -15.74 13.70 -6.90
N HIS A 100 -16.49 13.99 -5.82
CA HIS A 100 -17.75 14.75 -5.90
C HIS A 100 -17.56 16.26 -6.21
N GLY A 101 -16.32 16.77 -6.27
CA GLY A 101 -16.00 18.15 -6.67
C GLY A 101 -15.59 18.34 -8.13
N ALA A 102 -15.49 17.27 -8.94
CA ALA A 102 -14.99 17.33 -10.32
C ALA A 102 -16.07 17.11 -11.40
N VAL A 103 -17.35 17.10 -11.03
CA VAL A 103 -18.49 16.99 -11.97
C VAL A 103 -19.24 18.33 -12.07
N GLY A 104 -18.51 19.43 -12.02
CA GLY A 104 -19.13 20.76 -12.00
C GLY A 104 -18.18 21.92 -12.24
N LEU A 105 -17.29 21.80 -13.24
CA LEU A 105 -16.73 22.89 -14.06
C LEU A 105 -16.28 22.31 -15.40
#